data_AF-I0WU24-F1
#
_entry.id   AF-I0WU24-F1
#
_cell.length_a   1.000
_cell.length_b   1.000
_cell.length_c   1.000
_cell.angle_alpha   90.00
_cell.angle_beta   90.00
_cell.angle_gamma   90.00
#
_symmetry.space_group_name_H-M   'P 1'
#
loop_
_entity.id
_entity.type
_entity.pdbx_description
1 polymer ?
#
loop_
_entity_poly.entity_id
_entity_poly.type
_entity_poly.pdbx_seq_one_letter_code
_entity_poly.pdbx_strand_id
1 'polypeptide(L)'
;MSDGEIGEGTVDVTELHLFGYATAVLIGLGVGIEREHNVGAEAVGVGSGPVEPPGARTFPLIALAGAIAAHLGGIVVAIGFIGVSSLLVAWYWVRAHTEPNPDVGTTTSVAALTTFLLGALAWHEASLAVALGVVVLVLLAVKYPVHEFAHRMIDERDITDFCVLLAIAFLVLPLLPDRDLGPFGALNPSTIGTIVLLLSLIGWAGYVATRLLGPRWGLRGGGVRRRIRVVHRDHRRGGADRPQAPGGPRHPARRADWRPVWPPPRRSEPISSSSSSSPRSWVRPHSRSASPRG
;
A
#
# COMPACT_ATOMS: atom_id res chain seq x y z
N MET A 1 49.10 28.37 40.92
CA MET A 1 48.54 27.01 40.84
C MET A 1 47.18 27.15 40.20
N SER A 2 47.05 26.72 38.95
CA SER A 2 45.77 26.66 38.24
C SER A 2 45.15 25.32 38.58
N ASP A 3 44.07 25.32 39.34
CA ASP A 3 43.29 24.12 39.59
C ASP A 3 42.62 23.73 38.27
N GLY A 4 43.14 22.65 37.69
CA GLY A 4 42.51 21.97 36.56
C GLY A 4 41.28 21.23 37.08
N GLU A 5 40.12 21.88 37.03
CA GLU A 5 38.85 21.18 36.90
C GLU A 5 38.81 20.51 35.53
N ILE A 6 39.37 19.31 35.51
CA ILE A 6 39.07 18.29 34.51
C ILE A 6 37.57 18.00 34.61
N GLY A 7 36.78 18.62 33.73
CA GLY A 7 35.39 18.28 33.48
C GLY A 7 35.31 16.83 33.01
N GLU A 8 35.18 15.91 33.96
CA GLU A 8 34.92 14.50 33.73
C GLU A 8 33.55 14.34 33.06
N GLY A 9 33.55 14.22 31.73
CA GLY A 9 32.88 13.12 31.04
C GLY A 9 31.38 12.90 31.29
N THR A 10 30.60 13.90 31.65
CA THR A 10 29.13 13.86 31.60
C THR A 10 28.65 14.00 30.14
N VAL A 11 29.13 13.13 29.23
CA VAL A 11 28.28 12.69 28.11
C VAL A 11 27.22 11.82 28.76
N ASP A 12 26.35 12.53 29.48
CA ASP A 12 25.62 12.02 30.61
C ASP A 12 24.38 11.33 30.07
N VAL A 13 23.84 10.41 30.83
CA VAL A 13 22.64 9.63 30.49
C VAL A 13 21.51 10.48 29.85
N THR A 14 21.41 11.75 30.22
CA THR A 14 20.51 12.76 29.63
C THR A 14 20.70 13.00 28.12
N GLU A 15 21.93 13.10 27.61
CA GLU A 15 22.18 13.27 26.17
C GLU A 15 21.78 12.03 25.39
N LEU A 16 22.03 10.85 25.97
CA LEU A 16 21.65 9.58 25.36
C LEU A 16 20.12 9.43 25.30
N HIS A 17 19.43 9.83 26.38
CA HIS A 17 17.96 9.84 26.44
C HIS A 17 17.35 10.85 25.46
N LEU A 18 17.92 12.06 25.38
CA LEU A 18 17.51 13.09 24.44
C LEU A 18 17.67 12.62 22.98
N PHE A 19 18.78 11.94 22.70
CA PHE A 19 19.04 11.34 21.39
C PHE A 19 18.01 10.26 21.05
N GLY A 20 17.61 9.41 22.00
CA GLY A 20 16.56 8.41 21.81
C GLY A 20 15.19 9.02 21.46
N TYR A 21 14.77 10.07 22.19
CA TYR A 21 13.52 10.78 21.88
C TYR A 21 13.58 11.50 20.54
N ALA A 22 14.69 12.18 20.24
CA ALA A 22 14.88 12.86 18.96
C ALA A 22 14.82 11.84 17.80
N THR A 23 15.48 10.69 17.97
CA THR A 23 15.46 9.58 17.01
C THR A 23 14.04 9.06 16.77
N ALA A 24 13.26 8.82 17.83
CA ALA A 24 11.88 8.39 17.70
C ALA A 24 11.03 9.40 16.89
N VAL A 25 11.15 10.69 17.21
CA VAL A 25 10.42 11.76 16.50
C VAL A 25 10.83 11.83 15.03
N LEU A 26 12.13 11.77 14.73
CA LEU A 26 12.65 11.82 13.36
C LEU A 26 12.18 10.62 12.53
N ILE A 27 12.21 9.40 13.08
CA ILE A 27 11.69 8.20 12.43
C ILE A 27 10.19 8.35 12.15
N GLY A 28 9.42 8.76 13.16
CA GLY A 28 7.98 8.98 13.02
C GLY A 28 7.64 10.08 12.00
N LEU A 29 8.46 11.13 11.91
CA LEU A 29 8.30 12.19 10.90
C LEU A 29 8.59 11.68 9.49
N GLY A 30 9.67 10.91 9.30
CA GLY A 30 9.98 10.29 8.02
C GLY A 30 8.85 9.41 7.50
N VAL A 31 8.33 8.52 8.37
CA VAL A 31 7.17 7.67 8.04
C VAL A 31 5.93 8.53 7.78
N GLY A 32 5.68 9.54 8.60
CA GLY A 32 4.53 10.42 8.47
C GLY A 32 4.51 11.21 7.16
N ILE A 33 5.65 11.71 6.70
CA ILE A 33 5.79 12.43 5.42
C ILE A 33 5.53 11.48 4.25
N GLU A 34 6.11 10.28 4.27
CA GLU A 34 5.86 9.25 3.25
C GLU A 34 4.37 8.92 3.16
N ARG A 35 3.70 8.83 4.31
CA ARG A 35 2.28 8.53 4.38
C ARG A 35 1.40 9.66 3.88
N GLU A 36 1.73 10.90 4.20
CA GLU A 36 1.01 12.07 3.69
C GLU A 36 1.13 12.18 2.16
N HIS A 37 2.33 11.97 1.60
CA HIS A 37 2.54 11.95 0.15
C HIS A 37 1.74 10.86 -0.55
N ASN A 38 1.67 9.66 0.03
CA ASN A 38 0.98 8.53 -0.61
C ASN A 38 -0.54 8.64 -0.53
N VAL A 39 -1.11 9.06 0.61
CA VAL A 39 -2.56 9.23 0.69
C VAL A 39 -3.02 10.44 -0.12
N GLY A 40 -2.20 11.49 -0.22
CA GLY A 40 -2.45 12.61 -1.12
C GLY A 40 -2.49 12.22 -2.60
N ALA A 41 -1.72 11.21 -3.03
CA ALA A 41 -1.74 10.70 -4.40
C ALA A 41 -2.97 9.83 -4.70
N GLU A 42 -3.42 9.02 -3.74
CA GLU A 42 -4.61 8.16 -3.87
C GLU A 42 -5.92 9.00 -3.87
N ALA A 43 -5.98 10.08 -3.08
CA ALA A 43 -7.15 10.97 -2.99
C ALA A 43 -7.46 11.76 -4.28
N VAL A 44 -6.49 11.90 -5.20
CA VAL A 44 -6.68 12.60 -6.49
C VAL A 44 -7.40 11.71 -7.53
N GLY A 45 -7.53 10.40 -7.28
CA GLY A 45 -8.16 9.46 -8.20
C GLY A 45 -9.63 9.12 -7.92
N VAL A 46 -10.07 9.19 -6.66
CA VAL A 46 -11.43 8.80 -6.24
C VAL A 46 -11.90 9.75 -5.15
N GLY A 47 -12.96 10.51 -5.43
CA GLY A 47 -13.50 11.54 -4.53
C GLY A 47 -13.72 11.00 -3.13
N SER A 48 -12.87 11.41 -2.19
CA SER A 48 -12.89 10.99 -0.80
C SER A 48 -13.13 12.22 0.09
N GLY A 49 -14.01 12.06 1.08
CA GLY A 49 -14.51 13.13 1.95
C GLY A 49 -13.50 13.71 2.95
N PRO A 50 -13.94 14.58 3.89
CA PRO A 50 -13.08 15.50 4.65
C PRO A 50 -12.24 14.88 5.78
N VAL A 51 -12.17 13.56 5.90
CA VAL A 51 -11.49 12.93 7.04
C VAL A 51 -10.04 12.66 6.64
N GLU A 52 -9.17 13.59 7.04
CA GLU A 52 -7.73 13.47 6.79
C GLU A 52 -7.18 12.17 7.37
N PRO A 53 -6.43 11.38 6.59
CA PRO A 53 -5.74 10.19 7.06
C PRO A 53 -4.73 10.54 8.17
N PRO A 54 -4.26 9.56 8.97
CA PRO A 54 -3.16 9.76 9.90
C PRO A 54 -1.92 10.26 9.13
N GLY A 55 -1.63 11.56 9.22
CA GLY A 55 -0.58 12.23 8.44
C GLY A 55 0.72 12.47 9.21
N ALA A 56 1.56 13.38 8.70
CA ALA A 56 2.89 13.72 9.21
C ALA A 56 2.93 14.18 10.67
N ARG A 57 1.79 14.50 11.28
CA ARG A 57 1.70 14.85 12.72
C ARG A 57 1.41 13.65 13.62
N THR A 58 0.71 12.64 13.11
CA THR A 58 0.26 11.50 13.91
C THR A 58 1.38 10.47 14.12
N PHE A 59 2.15 10.17 13.07
CA PHE A 59 3.25 9.19 13.15
C PHE A 59 4.39 9.61 14.10
N PRO A 60 4.86 10.87 14.14
CA PRO A 60 5.80 11.32 15.17
C PRO A 60 5.25 11.17 16.58
N LEU A 61 3.97 11.49 16.79
CA LEU A 61 3.33 11.35 18.11
C LEU A 61 3.22 9.88 18.53
N ILE A 62 2.95 8.98 17.59
CA ILE A 62 2.92 7.53 17.84
C ILE A 62 4.32 7.01 18.19
N ALA A 63 5.36 7.43 17.46
CA ALA A 63 6.74 7.07 17.78
C ALA A 63 7.17 7.62 19.14
N LEU A 64 6.86 8.88 19.43
CA LEU A 64 7.16 9.52 20.71
C LEU A 64 6.42 8.83 21.86
N ALA A 65 5.15 8.46 21.66
CA ALA A 65 4.40 7.68 22.64
C ALA A 65 5.05 6.32 22.93
N GLY A 66 5.59 5.65 21.90
CA GLY A 66 6.38 4.43 22.06
C GLY A 66 7.65 4.65 22.89
N ALA A 67 8.41 5.71 22.60
CA ALA A 67 9.63 6.05 23.36
C ALA A 67 9.32 6.40 24.82
N ILE A 68 8.25 7.16 25.07
CA ILE A 68 7.77 7.48 26.43
C ILE A 68 7.34 6.19 27.14
N ALA A 69 6.60 5.31 26.47
CA ALA A 69 6.16 4.05 27.07
C ALA A 69 7.37 3.17 27.45
N ALA A 70 8.40 3.11 26.61
CA ALA A 70 9.63 2.37 26.90
C ALA A 70 10.41 2.96 28.08
N HIS A 71 10.42 4.30 28.21
CA HIS A 71 10.99 4.99 29.37
C HIS A 71 10.26 4.62 30.68
N LEU A 72 8.92 4.54 30.65
CA LEU A 72 8.12 4.19 31.82
C LEU A 72 8.16 2.69 32.16
N GLY A 73 8.49 1.83 31.20
CA GLY A 73 8.75 0.40 31.39
C GLY A 73 7.94 -0.53 30.48
N GLY A 74 8.37 -1.80 30.40
CA GLY A 74 7.84 -2.76 29.43
C GLY A 74 6.33 -3.04 29.52
N ILE A 75 5.74 -2.99 30.72
CA ILE A 75 4.28 -3.14 30.89
C ILE A 75 3.54 -1.97 30.22
N VAL A 76 4.07 -0.75 30.35
CA VAL A 76 3.48 0.45 29.73
C VAL A 76 3.60 0.39 28.21
N VAL A 77 4.69 -0.18 27.68
CA VAL A 77 4.81 -0.46 26.23
C VAL A 77 3.71 -1.40 25.76
N ALA A 78 3.44 -2.49 26.48
CA ALA A 78 2.39 -3.44 26.11
C ALA A 78 0.99 -2.78 26.15
N ILE A 79 0.68 -2.03 27.21
CA ILE A 79 -0.58 -1.29 27.33
C ILE A 79 -0.70 -0.23 26.23
N GLY A 80 0.36 0.51 25.97
CA GLY A 80 0.41 1.52 24.90
C GLY A 80 0.21 0.92 23.52
N PHE A 81 0.83 -0.23 23.24
CA PHE A 81 0.67 -0.96 21.99
C PHE A 81 -0.78 -1.42 21.78
N ILE A 82 -1.40 -1.98 22.83
CA ILE A 82 -2.83 -2.35 22.81
C ILE A 82 -3.70 -1.09 22.61
N GLY A 83 -3.38 0.01 23.28
CA GLY A 83 -4.06 1.29 23.12
C GLY A 83 -4.04 1.80 21.68
N VAL A 84 -2.85 1.89 21.07
CA VAL A 84 -2.69 2.29 19.66
C VAL A 84 -3.42 1.32 18.74
N SER A 85 -3.27 0.01 18.94
CA SER A 85 -3.97 -1.01 18.15
C SER A 85 -5.49 -0.86 18.23
N SER A 86 -6.04 -0.66 19.42
CA SER A 86 -7.48 -0.46 19.63
C SER A 86 -7.99 0.82 18.95
N LEU A 87 -7.20 1.90 18.97
CA LEU A 87 -7.55 3.15 18.32
C LEU A 87 -7.57 2.99 16.79
N LEU A 88 -6.61 2.24 16.23
CA LEU A 88 -6.58 1.86 14.82
C LEU A 88 -7.78 1.01 14.41
N VAL A 89 -8.15 0.02 15.23
CA VAL A 89 -9.33 -0.83 15.00
C VAL A 89 -10.61 0.00 15.06
N ALA A 90 -10.75 0.88 16.05
CA ALA A 90 -11.89 1.78 16.16
C ALA A 90 -12.00 2.72 14.95
N TRP A 91 -10.87 3.28 14.51
CA TRP A 91 -10.82 4.12 13.32
C TRP A 91 -11.22 3.35 12.05
N TYR A 92 -10.69 2.13 11.88
CA TYR A 92 -11.09 1.24 10.79
C TYR A 92 -12.59 0.92 10.83
N TRP A 93 -13.12 0.62 12.02
CA TRP A 93 -14.53 0.28 12.21
C TRP A 93 -15.45 1.44 11.84
N VAL A 94 -15.17 2.66 12.33
CA VAL A 94 -15.94 3.86 11.96
C VAL A 94 -15.94 4.08 10.46
N ARG A 95 -14.77 3.93 9.81
CA ARG A 95 -14.63 4.15 8.37
C ARG A 95 -15.36 3.10 7.53
N ALA A 96 -15.28 1.83 7.93
CA ALA A 96 -15.99 0.74 7.28
C ALA A 96 -17.52 0.88 7.31
N HIS A 97 -18.07 1.61 8.30
CA HIS A 97 -19.52 1.87 8.40
C HIS A 97 -19.95 3.18 7.73
N THR A 98 -18.99 4.05 7.37
CA THR A 98 -19.28 5.37 6.79
C THR A 98 -19.05 5.40 5.28
N GLU A 99 -18.13 4.59 4.76
CA GLU A 99 -17.73 4.59 3.35
C GLU A 99 -18.16 3.29 2.63
N PRO A 100 -18.78 3.36 1.43
CA PRO A 100 -19.22 2.19 0.68
C PRO A 100 -18.09 1.29 0.16
N ASN A 101 -16.87 1.82 0.07
CA ASN A 101 -15.68 1.08 -0.31
C ASN A 101 -14.50 1.56 0.54
N PRO A 102 -14.31 0.99 1.74
CA PRO A 102 -13.25 1.42 2.64
C PRO A 102 -11.90 0.94 2.10
N ASP A 103 -11.30 1.72 1.19
CA ASP A 103 -9.88 1.61 0.84
C ASP A 103 -9.06 2.13 2.03
N VAL A 104 -9.09 1.36 3.11
CA VAL A 104 -8.33 1.62 4.31
C VAL A 104 -7.03 0.86 4.16
N GLY A 105 -5.94 1.59 3.91
CA GLY A 105 -4.63 0.99 3.72
C GLY A 105 -4.23 0.10 4.91
N THR A 106 -4.32 -1.22 4.76
CA THR A 106 -3.83 -2.21 5.73
C THR A 106 -2.37 -1.99 6.08
N THR A 107 -1.59 -1.42 5.16
CA THR A 107 -0.20 -1.03 5.40
C THR A 107 -0.04 0.22 6.28
N THR A 108 -1.07 1.06 6.39
CA THR A 108 -1.07 2.26 7.25
C THR A 108 -1.25 1.88 8.70
N SER A 109 -2.14 0.91 8.99
CA SER A 109 -2.28 0.35 10.34
C SER A 109 -1.01 -0.39 10.77
N VAL A 110 -0.44 -1.22 9.90
CA VAL A 110 0.84 -1.90 10.17
C VAL A 110 1.98 -0.90 10.34
N ALA A 111 2.05 0.14 9.51
CA ALA A 111 3.06 1.19 9.65
C ALA A 111 2.94 1.90 11.01
N ALA A 112 1.73 2.28 11.44
CA ALA A 112 1.54 2.96 12.72
C ALA A 112 1.97 2.09 13.92
N LEU A 113 1.63 0.80 13.91
CA LEU A 113 2.10 -0.14 14.93
C LEU A 113 3.63 -0.30 14.91
N THR A 114 4.21 -0.40 13.72
CA THR A 114 5.67 -0.51 13.55
C THR A 114 6.38 0.75 14.03
N THR A 115 5.84 1.93 13.74
CA THR A 115 6.36 3.22 14.19
C THR A 115 6.32 3.35 15.71
N PHE A 116 5.27 2.87 16.38
CA PHE A 116 5.22 2.81 17.84
C PHE A 116 6.36 1.94 18.41
N LEU A 117 6.57 0.75 17.85
CA LEU A 117 7.63 -0.17 18.26
C LEU A 117 9.03 0.40 17.99
N LEU A 118 9.23 1.06 16.84
CA LEU A 118 10.49 1.75 16.52
C LEU A 118 10.78 2.88 17.50
N GLY A 119 9.75 3.61 17.93
CA GLY A 119 9.87 4.63 18.98
C GLY A 119 10.27 4.02 20.32
N ALA A 120 9.63 2.92 20.73
CA ALA A 120 10.00 2.18 21.92
C ALA A 120 11.43 1.62 21.85
N LEU A 121 11.84 1.17 20.68
CA LEU A 121 13.19 0.66 20.43
C LEU A 121 14.25 1.77 20.46
N ALA A 122 13.91 2.96 19.95
CA ALA A 122 14.81 4.11 19.96
C ALA A 122 15.22 4.56 21.36
N TRP A 123 14.39 4.27 22.38
CA TRP A 123 14.72 4.49 23.77
C TRP A 123 15.87 3.61 24.26
N HIS A 124 15.89 2.34 23.87
CA HIS A 124 16.90 1.38 24.30
C HIS A 124 18.14 1.37 23.40
N GLU A 125 17.92 1.38 22.08
CA GLU A 125 18.97 1.31 21.07
C GLU A 125 18.65 2.22 19.87
N ALA A 126 19.01 3.49 19.99
CA ALA A 126 18.76 4.49 18.95
C ALA A 126 19.39 4.14 17.60
N SER A 127 20.61 3.58 17.58
CA SER A 127 21.31 3.19 16.34
C SER A 127 20.56 2.12 15.56
N LEU A 128 20.09 1.07 16.25
CA LEU A 128 19.31 -0.01 15.67
C LEU A 128 17.93 0.47 15.23
N ALA A 129 17.29 1.35 16.01
CA ALA A 129 16.04 1.98 15.64
C ALA A 129 16.15 2.83 14.37
N VAL A 130 17.24 3.58 14.18
CA VAL A 130 17.51 4.32 12.94
C VAL A 130 17.64 3.35 11.76
N ALA A 131 18.45 2.29 11.90
CA ALA A 131 18.65 1.32 10.82
C ALA A 131 17.33 0.66 10.39
N LEU A 132 16.55 0.16 11.35
CA LEU A 132 15.24 -0.44 11.06
C LEU A 132 14.23 0.61 10.56
N GLY A 133 14.26 1.83 11.10
CA GLY A 133 13.40 2.92 10.67
C GLY A 133 13.63 3.31 9.21
N VAL A 134 14.89 3.36 8.76
CA VAL A 134 15.25 3.56 7.35
C VAL A 134 14.76 2.40 6.50
N VAL A 135 14.95 1.15 6.93
CA VAL A 135 14.44 -0.04 6.20
C VAL A 135 12.93 0.03 6.04
N VAL A 136 12.19 0.35 7.11
CA VAL A 136 10.74 0.53 7.07
C VAL A 136 10.36 1.65 6.12
N LEU A 137 11.03 2.80 6.18
CA LEU A 137 10.76 3.94 5.29
C LEU A 137 11.00 3.59 3.82
N VAL A 138 12.07 2.87 3.51
CA VAL A 138 12.37 2.38 2.15
C VAL A 138 11.31 1.39 1.69
N LEU A 139 10.95 0.42 2.54
CA LEU A 139 9.92 -0.58 2.21
C LEU A 139 8.56 0.08 1.93
N LEU A 140 8.25 1.12 2.70
CA LEU A 140 7.08 1.96 2.52
C LEU A 140 7.12 2.72 1.20
N ALA A 141 8.22 3.41 0.92
CA ALA A 141 8.41 4.18 -0.32
C ALA A 141 8.35 3.29 -1.58
N VAL A 142 8.83 2.05 -1.51
CA VAL A 142 8.82 1.09 -2.62
C VAL A 142 7.42 0.50 -2.87
N LYS A 143 6.50 0.55 -1.89
CA LYS A 143 5.14 -0.03 -2.02
C LYS A 143 4.36 0.56 -3.21
N TYR A 144 4.50 1.85 -3.48
CA TYR A 144 3.72 2.56 -4.50
C TYR A 144 4.02 2.08 -5.93
N PRO A 145 5.29 2.07 -6.42
CA PRO A 145 5.58 1.55 -7.74
C PRO A 145 5.21 0.08 -7.88
N VAL A 146 5.36 -0.75 -6.84
CA VAL A 146 5.07 -2.19 -6.92
C VAL A 146 3.58 -2.48 -7.11
N HIS A 147 2.68 -1.76 -6.45
CA HIS A 147 1.25 -2.05 -6.56
C HIS A 147 0.67 -1.59 -7.91
N GLU A 148 1.07 -0.40 -8.39
CA GLU A 148 0.69 0.08 -9.72
C GLU A 148 1.34 -0.78 -10.83
N PHE A 149 2.59 -1.22 -10.63
CA PHE A 149 3.30 -2.11 -11.54
C PHE A 149 2.72 -3.52 -11.57
N ALA A 150 2.37 -4.09 -10.42
CA ALA A 150 1.74 -5.40 -10.32
C ALA A 150 0.40 -5.43 -11.06
N HIS A 151 -0.37 -4.34 -10.97
CA HIS A 151 -1.68 -4.29 -11.60
C HIS A 151 -1.67 -3.92 -13.08
N ARG A 152 -0.66 -3.15 -13.54
CA ARG A 152 -0.60 -2.66 -14.94
C ARG A 152 0.44 -3.35 -15.82
N MET A 153 1.48 -3.97 -15.24
CA MET A 153 2.67 -4.38 -15.99
C MET A 153 3.09 -5.84 -15.85
N ILE A 154 2.66 -6.56 -14.80
CA ILE A 154 3.05 -7.96 -14.56
C ILE A 154 2.08 -8.90 -15.28
N ASP A 155 2.58 -9.64 -16.28
CA ASP A 155 1.89 -10.79 -16.89
C ASP A 155 2.08 -12.02 -15.97
N GLU A 156 1.17 -13.00 -15.98
CA GLU A 156 1.31 -14.23 -15.18
C GLU A 156 2.64 -14.97 -15.43
N ARG A 157 3.23 -14.78 -16.61
CA ARG A 157 4.55 -15.31 -16.96
C ARG A 157 5.68 -14.67 -16.15
N ASP A 158 5.64 -13.36 -15.94
CA ASP A 158 6.68 -12.64 -15.19
C ASP A 158 6.70 -13.10 -13.71
N ILE A 159 5.52 -13.42 -13.14
CA ILE A 159 5.40 -13.99 -11.78
C ILE A 159 6.02 -15.38 -11.72
N THR A 160 5.71 -16.21 -12.73
CA THR A 160 6.24 -17.58 -12.80
C THR A 160 7.76 -17.58 -12.88
N ASP A 161 8.34 -16.71 -13.73
CA ASP A 161 9.79 -16.59 -13.88
C ASP A 161 10.47 -16.09 -12.59
N PHE A 162 9.86 -15.12 -11.89
CA PHE A 162 10.35 -14.66 -10.58
C PHE A 162 10.27 -15.75 -9.51
N CYS A 163 9.17 -16.52 -9.47
CA CYS A 163 9.03 -17.65 -8.56
C CYS A 163 10.05 -18.76 -8.86
N VAL A 164 10.34 -19.04 -10.13
CA VAL A 164 11.39 -20.00 -10.52
C VAL A 164 12.76 -19.51 -10.10
N LEU A 165 13.08 -18.23 -10.31
CA LEU A 165 14.32 -17.62 -9.83
C LEU A 165 14.45 -17.75 -8.31
N LEU A 166 13.38 -17.46 -7.56
CA LEU A 166 13.33 -17.57 -6.11
C LEU A 166 13.46 -19.02 -5.63
N ALA A 167 12.84 -19.96 -6.34
CA ALA A 167 12.98 -21.39 -6.06
C ALA A 167 14.41 -21.88 -6.33
N ILE A 168 15.07 -21.40 -7.39
CA ILE A 168 16.49 -21.72 -7.60
C ILE A 168 17.35 -21.11 -6.47
N ALA A 169 17.07 -19.87 -6.06
CA ALA A 169 17.79 -19.18 -4.99
C ALA A 169 17.66 -19.86 -3.62
N PHE A 170 16.43 -20.17 -3.21
CA PHE A 170 16.11 -20.62 -1.85
C PHE A 170 15.93 -22.13 -1.72
N LEU A 171 15.68 -22.84 -2.81
CA LEU A 171 15.49 -24.28 -2.81
C LEU A 171 16.73 -24.98 -3.38
N VAL A 172 17.14 -24.63 -4.59
CA VAL A 172 18.24 -25.32 -5.27
C VAL A 172 19.58 -24.96 -4.65
N LEU A 173 19.90 -23.67 -4.48
CA LEU A 173 21.20 -23.22 -3.97
C LEU A 173 21.61 -23.84 -2.61
N PRO A 174 20.75 -23.88 -1.56
CA PRO A 174 21.13 -24.50 -0.29
C PRO A 174 21.24 -26.03 -0.36
N LEU A 175 20.67 -26.66 -1.39
CA LEU A 175 20.80 -28.10 -1.64
C LEU A 175 22.11 -28.45 -2.36
N LEU A 176 22.85 -27.48 -2.91
CA LEU A 176 24.11 -27.73 -3.58
C LEU A 176 25.23 -27.98 -2.54
N PRO A 177 25.91 -29.13 -2.62
CA PRO A 177 26.98 -29.45 -1.69
C PRO A 177 28.19 -28.55 -1.94
N ASP A 178 28.66 -27.90 -0.86
CA ASP A 178 29.79 -26.97 -0.88
C ASP A 178 31.13 -27.73 -0.86
N ARG A 179 31.39 -28.47 -1.93
CA ARG A 179 32.61 -29.27 -2.10
C ARG A 179 33.11 -29.22 -3.53
N ASP A 180 34.42 -29.15 -3.67
CA ASP A 180 35.08 -29.19 -4.96
C ASP A 180 34.91 -30.58 -5.60
N LEU A 181 34.28 -30.61 -6.77
CA LEU A 181 34.05 -31.81 -7.58
C LEU A 181 34.94 -31.75 -8.84
N GLY A 182 35.33 -32.92 -9.35
CA GLY A 182 36.07 -33.07 -10.63
C GLY A 182 37.58 -33.26 -10.50
N PRO A 183 38.27 -33.61 -11.61
CA PRO A 183 39.73 -33.73 -11.63
C PRO A 183 40.36 -32.39 -11.26
N PHE A 184 41.32 -32.39 -10.33
CA PHE A 184 41.97 -31.20 -9.75
C PHE A 184 41.14 -30.37 -8.76
N GLY A 185 39.91 -30.76 -8.40
CA GLY A 185 39.12 -30.04 -7.39
C GLY A 185 38.78 -28.59 -7.78
N ALA A 186 38.61 -28.31 -9.07
CA ALA A 186 38.46 -26.96 -9.57
C ALA A 186 36.99 -26.48 -9.68
N LEU A 187 36.00 -27.35 -9.49
CA LEU A 187 34.58 -27.01 -9.69
C LEU A 187 33.80 -27.14 -8.38
N ASN A 188 33.48 -26.02 -7.74
CA ASN A 188 32.52 -25.98 -6.63
C ASN A 188 31.10 -25.69 -7.14
N PRO A 189 30.13 -26.61 -6.96
CA PRO A 189 28.74 -26.40 -7.34
C PRO A 189 28.09 -25.17 -6.69
N SER A 190 28.38 -24.89 -5.41
CA SER A 190 27.78 -23.76 -4.67
C SER A 190 28.20 -22.42 -5.30
N THR A 191 29.48 -22.31 -5.68
CA THR A 191 30.05 -21.13 -6.33
C THR A 191 29.44 -20.90 -7.70
N ILE A 192 29.31 -21.97 -8.51
CA ILE A 192 28.68 -21.89 -9.84
C ILE A 192 27.21 -21.50 -9.70
N GLY A 193 26.47 -22.10 -8.77
CA GLY A 193 25.08 -21.78 -8.48
C GLY A 193 24.89 -20.32 -8.08
N THR A 194 25.79 -19.79 -7.24
CA THR A 194 25.76 -18.38 -6.81
C THR A 194 26.02 -17.43 -7.96
N ILE A 195 26.98 -17.74 -8.85
CA ILE A 195 27.26 -16.93 -10.05
C ILE A 195 26.06 -16.92 -11.00
N VAL A 196 25.46 -18.09 -11.27
CA VAL A 196 24.26 -18.20 -12.12
C VAL A 196 23.12 -17.39 -11.52
N LEU A 197 22.91 -17.47 -10.20
CA LEU A 197 21.91 -16.68 -9.51
C LEU A 197 22.16 -15.17 -9.68
N LEU A 198 23.40 -14.72 -9.48
CA LEU A 198 23.75 -13.31 -9.65
C LEU A 198 23.47 -12.83 -11.07
N LEU A 199 23.87 -13.60 -12.08
CA LEU A 199 23.67 -13.25 -13.48
C LEU A 199 22.18 -13.20 -13.84
N SER A 200 21.39 -14.16 -13.37
CA SER A 200 19.94 -14.18 -13.58
C SER A 200 19.24 -13.04 -12.83
N LEU A 201 19.67 -12.73 -11.61
CA LEU A 201 19.15 -11.61 -10.83
C LEU A 201 19.46 -10.27 -11.50
N ILE A 202 20.68 -10.07 -12.00
CA ILE A 202 21.08 -8.88 -12.75
C ILE A 202 20.26 -8.76 -14.04
N GLY A 203 20.06 -9.85 -14.77
CA GLY A 203 19.24 -9.87 -15.98
C GLY A 203 17.78 -9.48 -15.71
N TRP A 204 17.19 -10.07 -14.68
CA TRP A 204 15.82 -9.74 -14.25
C TRP A 204 15.73 -8.30 -13.73
N ALA A 205 16.69 -7.85 -12.94
CA ALA A 205 16.78 -6.47 -12.47
C ALA A 205 16.94 -5.47 -13.63
N GLY A 206 17.73 -5.81 -14.66
CA GLY A 206 17.89 -5.01 -15.87
C GLY A 206 16.62 -4.92 -16.72
N TYR A 207 15.90 -6.04 -16.84
CA TYR A 207 14.57 -6.06 -17.46
C TYR A 207 13.58 -5.18 -16.70
N VAL A 208 13.53 -5.32 -15.37
CA VAL A 208 12.69 -4.48 -14.50
C VAL A 208 13.10 -3.01 -14.60
N ALA A 209 14.40 -2.69 -14.57
CA ALA A 209 14.91 -1.32 -14.69
C ALA A 209 14.55 -0.68 -16.03
N THR A 210 14.81 -1.35 -17.15
CA THR A 210 14.46 -0.82 -18.48
C THR A 210 12.95 -0.62 -18.64
N ARG A 211 12.14 -1.48 -18.02
CA ARG A 211 10.68 -1.37 -18.02
C ARG A 211 10.17 -0.27 -17.09
N LEU A 212 10.83 -0.04 -15.95
CA LEU A 212 10.59 1.09 -15.04
C LEU A 212 10.95 2.45 -15.68
N LEU A 213 11.95 2.48 -16.55
CA LEU A 213 12.43 3.69 -17.22
C LEU A 213 11.64 4.07 -18.50
N GLY A 214 10.73 3.22 -19.01
CA GLY A 214 9.88 3.57 -20.16
C GLY A 214 8.68 4.45 -19.76
N PRO A 215 8.03 5.22 -20.65
CA PRO A 215 8.42 5.88 -21.91
C PRO A 215 8.98 7.31 -21.71
N ARG A 216 9.35 7.71 -20.48
CA ARG A 216 9.67 9.12 -20.15
C ARG A 216 10.93 9.65 -20.84
N TRP A 217 11.78 8.77 -21.37
CA TRP A 217 13.00 9.13 -22.10
C TRP A 217 12.84 9.11 -23.63
N GLY A 218 11.73 8.56 -24.14
CA GLY A 218 11.42 8.55 -25.58
C GLY A 218 11.00 9.91 -26.16
N LEU A 219 10.94 10.97 -25.33
CA LEU A 219 10.51 12.32 -25.73
C LEU A 219 11.55 13.42 -25.49
N ARG A 220 12.70 13.13 -24.86
CA ARG A 220 13.76 14.15 -24.67
C ARG A 220 14.88 14.08 -25.70
N GLY A 221 14.93 13.05 -26.53
CA GLY A 221 15.88 12.95 -27.65
C GLY A 221 15.16 12.73 -28.98
N GLY A 222 14.82 13.80 -29.68
CA GLY A 222 14.60 13.78 -31.13
C GLY A 222 13.29 13.16 -31.63
N GLY A 223 12.48 13.97 -32.30
CA GLY A 223 11.25 13.54 -32.92
C GLY A 223 11.45 12.46 -33.99
N VAL A 224 10.47 11.57 -34.09
CA VAL A 224 9.61 11.36 -35.25
C VAL A 224 8.59 10.33 -34.81
N ARG A 225 7.35 10.78 -34.62
CA ARG A 225 6.20 9.91 -34.42
C ARG A 225 5.91 9.25 -35.77
N ARG A 226 6.67 8.22 -36.16
CA ARG A 226 6.24 7.33 -37.24
C ARG A 226 5.02 6.58 -36.70
N ARG A 227 3.82 7.11 -36.98
CA ARG A 227 2.62 6.28 -37.02
C ARG A 227 2.86 5.25 -38.11
N ILE A 228 3.40 4.09 -37.74
CA ILE A 228 3.29 2.90 -38.58
C ILE A 228 1.81 2.53 -38.53
N ARG A 229 1.04 3.06 -39.47
CA ARG A 229 -0.25 2.49 -39.83
C ARG A 229 0.08 1.13 -40.40
N VAL A 230 -0.08 0.08 -39.60
CA VAL A 230 -0.05 -1.29 -40.09
C VAL A 230 -1.21 -1.40 -41.08
N VAL A 231 -0.89 -1.23 -42.36
CA VAL A 231 -1.79 -1.56 -43.46
C VAL A 231 -1.89 -3.07 -43.42
N HIS A 232 -3.03 -3.56 -42.95
CA HIS A 232 -3.40 -4.96 -43.07
C HIS A 232 -3.59 -5.23 -44.56
N ARG A 233 -2.52 -5.64 -45.24
CA ARG A 233 -2.54 -6.04 -46.65
C ARG A 233 -3.13 -7.44 -46.70
N ASP A 234 -4.42 -7.50 -46.92
CA ASP A 234 -5.17 -8.75 -47.03
C ASP A 234 -4.74 -9.48 -48.31
N HIS A 235 -3.90 -10.50 -48.17
CA HIS A 235 -3.57 -11.42 -49.26
C HIS A 235 -4.62 -12.54 -49.27
N ARG A 236 -5.83 -12.21 -49.76
CA ARG A 236 -6.74 -13.26 -50.23
C ARG A 236 -6.27 -13.77 -51.59
N ARG A 237 -5.95 -15.05 -51.55
CA ARG A 237 -5.54 -15.95 -52.63
C ARG A 237 -6.39 -15.79 -53.89
N GLY A 238 -5.71 -15.77 -55.03
CA GLY A 238 -6.31 -16.18 -56.30
C GLY A 238 -6.73 -17.65 -56.24
N GLY A 239 -7.87 -17.94 -56.87
CA GLY A 239 -8.36 -19.31 -56.99
C GLY A 239 -9.78 -19.38 -57.57
N ALA A 240 -9.81 -19.68 -58.87
CA ALA A 240 -10.84 -20.39 -59.60
C ALA A 240 -12.04 -19.61 -60.17
N ASP A 241 -11.99 -19.52 -61.49
CA ASP A 241 -13.10 -19.36 -62.43
C ASP A 241 -14.35 -20.17 -62.04
N ARG A 242 -15.51 -19.51 -62.08
CA ARG A 242 -16.79 -20.14 -62.35
C ARG A 242 -17.60 -19.25 -63.30
N PRO A 243 -17.97 -19.73 -64.50
CA PRO A 243 -18.96 -19.05 -65.34
C PRO A 243 -20.39 -19.52 -65.01
N GLN A 244 -21.36 -18.70 -65.46
CA GLN A 244 -22.85 -18.84 -65.48
C GLN A 244 -23.58 -18.06 -64.37
N ALA A 245 -24.64 -17.28 -64.61
CA ALA A 245 -25.39 -16.83 -65.80
C ALA A 245 -26.32 -15.66 -65.36
N PRO A 246 -26.94 -14.89 -66.28
CA PRO A 246 -27.63 -13.63 -65.95
C PRO A 246 -29.11 -13.82 -65.59
N GLY A 247 -29.62 -13.06 -64.61
CA GLY A 247 -31.07 -12.90 -64.44
C GLY A 247 -31.57 -12.36 -63.09
N GLY A 248 -32.07 -11.11 -63.10
CA GLY A 248 -33.26 -10.70 -62.33
C GLY A 248 -33.04 -9.89 -61.02
N PRO A 249 -33.81 -8.80 -60.79
CA PRO A 249 -33.71 -7.99 -59.56
C PRO A 249 -34.75 -8.43 -58.52
N ARG A 250 -34.36 -8.63 -57.24
CA ARG A 250 -35.32 -8.74 -56.11
C ARG A 250 -34.79 -8.15 -54.78
N HIS A 251 -35.45 -7.06 -54.39
CA HIS A 251 -35.87 -6.57 -53.05
C HIS A 251 -35.09 -6.92 -51.75
N PRO A 252 -34.90 -5.93 -50.84
CA PRO A 252 -34.34 -6.17 -49.51
C PRO A 252 -35.42 -6.62 -48.50
N ALA A 253 -35.15 -7.73 -47.80
CA ALA A 253 -35.96 -8.21 -46.69
C ALA A 253 -35.50 -7.59 -45.35
N ARG A 254 -36.43 -6.93 -44.69
CA ARG A 254 -36.37 -6.38 -43.32
C ARG A 254 -35.94 -7.44 -42.31
N ARG A 255 -34.94 -7.13 -41.47
CA ARG A 255 -34.72 -7.85 -40.19
C ARG A 255 -35.49 -7.13 -39.10
N ALA A 256 -36.40 -7.88 -38.47
CA ALA A 256 -37.21 -7.46 -37.33
C ALA A 256 -36.36 -7.41 -36.05
N ASP A 257 -36.57 -6.34 -35.31
CA ASP A 257 -35.98 -5.99 -34.02
C ASP A 257 -36.66 -6.80 -32.91
N TRP A 258 -35.88 -7.56 -32.13
CA TRP A 258 -36.37 -8.35 -30.99
C TRP A 258 -35.81 -7.75 -29.70
N ARG A 259 -36.66 -7.05 -28.94
CA ARG A 259 -36.40 -6.71 -27.53
C ARG A 259 -37.43 -7.40 -26.63
N PRO A 260 -37.02 -8.18 -25.62
CA PRO A 260 -37.96 -8.71 -24.64
C PRO A 260 -38.34 -7.65 -23.61
N VAL A 261 -39.65 -7.43 -23.44
CA VAL A 261 -40.26 -6.57 -22.42
C VAL A 261 -40.41 -7.37 -21.13
N TRP A 262 -39.87 -6.89 -20.01
CA TRP A 262 -40.07 -7.47 -18.67
C TRP A 262 -41.20 -6.73 -17.93
N PRO A 263 -42.12 -7.42 -17.23
CA PRO A 263 -43.13 -6.76 -16.40
C PRO A 263 -42.57 -6.37 -15.02
N PRO A 264 -43.06 -5.29 -14.37
CA PRO A 264 -42.59 -4.85 -13.07
C PRO A 264 -43.12 -5.73 -11.91
N PRO A 265 -42.41 -5.81 -10.77
CA PRO A 265 -42.80 -6.64 -9.64
C PRO A 265 -43.95 -6.02 -8.83
N ARG A 266 -44.93 -6.86 -8.45
CA ARG A 266 -46.06 -6.52 -7.58
C ARG A 266 -45.57 -6.21 -6.17
N ARG A 267 -45.95 -5.04 -5.63
CA ARG A 267 -45.81 -4.72 -4.20
C ARG A 267 -46.95 -5.39 -3.43
N SER A 268 -46.60 -6.12 -2.38
CA SER A 268 -47.51 -6.66 -1.36
C SER A 268 -47.93 -5.55 -0.39
N GLU A 269 -49.23 -5.32 -0.28
CA GLU A 269 -49.83 -4.52 0.80
C GLU A 269 -49.79 -5.28 2.13
N PRO A 270 -49.52 -4.62 3.28
CA PRO A 270 -49.86 -5.16 4.57
C PRO A 270 -51.25 -4.70 5.01
N ILE A 271 -52.06 -5.71 5.34
CA ILE A 271 -53.41 -5.67 5.90
C ILE A 271 -53.45 -4.84 7.18
N SER A 272 -54.45 -3.96 7.26
CA SER A 272 -54.87 -3.26 8.47
C SER A 272 -55.66 -4.20 9.40
N SER A 273 -55.38 -4.12 10.71
CA SER A 273 -56.41 -4.39 11.72
C SER A 273 -56.16 -3.52 12.96
N SER A 274 -57.26 -3.00 13.45
CA SER A 274 -57.45 -1.92 14.40
C SER A 274 -57.74 -2.42 15.82
N SER A 275 -57.33 -1.66 16.85
CA SER A 275 -58.07 -1.33 18.10
C SER A 275 -57.06 -0.78 19.12
N SER A 276 -57.06 0.50 19.52
CA SER A 276 -58.03 1.31 20.29
C SER A 276 -57.56 1.52 21.74
N SER A 277 -57.95 2.68 22.31
CA SER A 277 -57.60 3.28 23.62
C SER A 277 -56.21 3.90 23.74
N SER A 278 -55.97 5.08 24.33
CA SER A 278 -56.72 6.30 24.66
C SER A 278 -55.66 7.35 25.10
N PRO A 279 -55.91 8.67 25.01
CA PRO A 279 -54.92 9.70 25.31
C PRO A 279 -55.02 10.19 26.77
N ARG A 280 -53.89 10.36 27.46
CA ARG A 280 -53.81 11.13 28.71
C ARG A 280 -52.69 12.16 28.67
N SER A 281 -53.16 13.39 28.52
CA SER A 281 -52.57 14.64 28.97
C SER A 281 -51.95 14.58 30.37
N TRP A 282 -50.79 15.22 30.54
CA TRP A 282 -50.50 16.00 31.75
C TRP A 282 -49.88 17.34 31.37
N VAL A 283 -50.41 18.34 32.04
CA VAL A 283 -50.31 19.77 31.81
C VAL A 283 -49.75 20.37 33.09
N ARG A 284 -48.73 21.24 32.95
CA ARG A 284 -48.36 22.42 33.79
C ARG A 284 -47.67 22.20 35.17
N PRO A 285 -47.14 23.28 35.81
CA PRO A 285 -46.59 24.57 35.31
C PRO A 285 -45.30 25.06 36.02
N HIS A 286 -44.84 26.25 35.59
CA HIS A 286 -43.82 27.17 36.13
C HIS A 286 -43.64 27.33 37.65
N SER A 287 -42.42 27.68 38.05
CA SER A 287 -42.17 28.73 39.06
C SER A 287 -40.87 29.52 38.77
N ARG A 288 -40.98 30.85 38.87
CA ARG A 288 -39.95 31.90 38.76
C ARG A 288 -39.15 32.05 40.07
N SER A 289 -37.90 32.52 39.99
CA SER A 289 -37.27 33.58 40.82
C SER A 289 -35.77 33.64 40.47
N ALA A 290 -35.24 34.65 39.78
CA ALA A 290 -34.88 35.99 40.26
C ALA A 290 -33.84 36.00 41.40
N SER A 291 -32.57 36.28 41.06
CA SER A 291 -31.72 37.25 41.78
C SER A 291 -30.50 37.65 40.92
N PRO A 292 -30.27 38.94 40.66
CA PRO A 292 -29.01 39.44 40.12
C PRO A 292 -28.06 39.89 41.25
N ARG A 293 -26.77 39.59 41.10
CA ARG A 293 -25.66 40.34 41.71
C ARG A 293 -24.60 40.51 40.63
N GLY A 294 -24.22 41.75 40.36
CA GLY A 294 -23.23 42.14 39.35
C GLY A 294 -23.78 43.16 38.39
#